data_AF-A0A3A9W7G7-F1
#
_entry.id   AF-A0A3A9W7G7-F1
#
_cell.length_a   1.000
_cell.length_b   1.000
_cell.length_c   1.000
_cell.angle_alpha   90.00
_cell.angle_beta   90.00
_cell.angle_gamma   90.00
#
_symmetry.space_group_name_H-M   'P 1'
#
loop_
_entity.id
_entity.type
_entity.pdbx_description
1 polymer ?
#
loop_
_entity_poly.entity_id
_entity_poly.type
_entity_poly.pdbx_seq_one_letter_code
_entity_poly.pdbx_strand_id
1 'polypeptide(L)'
;MTERKPPGVPFESWVDRRIREAEERGELADLPGAGKPLRGLSQPYDELWWVREKMAREGLSYLPPTLALRKEAEDARAAVDLARSEPEVRALLDEVNVKIREAIRRPPDGPPLNLAPFDVDAEVARWRAAREAG
;
A
#
# COMPACT_ATOMS: atom_id res chain seq x y z
N MET A 1 -30.93 -32.27 -44.25
CA MET A 1 -31.89 -31.82 -43.22
C MET A 1 -31.22 -30.69 -42.46
N THR A 2 -31.84 -29.51 -42.35
CA THR A 2 -31.29 -28.39 -41.58
C THR A 2 -31.90 -28.42 -40.18
N GLU A 3 -31.07 -28.68 -39.17
CA GLU A 3 -31.51 -28.58 -37.77
C GLU A 3 -31.86 -27.11 -37.47
N ARG A 4 -33.13 -26.88 -37.14
CA ARG A 4 -33.60 -25.57 -36.68
C ARG A 4 -33.46 -25.52 -35.16
N LYS A 5 -32.90 -24.42 -34.67
CA LYS A 5 -32.74 -24.14 -33.25
C LYS A 5 -34.05 -24.37 -32.46
N PRO A 6 -34.02 -25.13 -31.35
CA PRO A 6 -35.20 -25.35 -30.50
C PRO A 6 -35.73 -24.04 -29.90
N PRO A 7 -37.07 -23.87 -29.78
CA PRO A 7 -37.65 -22.71 -29.13
C PRO A 7 -37.21 -22.63 -27.65
N GLY A 8 -36.87 -21.42 -27.18
CA GLY A 8 -36.42 -21.17 -25.81
C GLY A 8 -34.90 -21.15 -25.60
N VAL A 9 -34.10 -21.51 -26.61
CA VAL A 9 -32.64 -21.39 -26.54
C VAL A 9 -32.23 -19.97 -26.97
N PRO A 10 -31.62 -19.15 -26.08
CA PRO A 10 -31.16 -17.80 -26.44
C PRO A 10 -30.03 -17.87 -27.49
N PHE A 11 -29.87 -16.83 -28.30
CA PHE A 11 -28.70 -16.74 -29.19
C PHE A 11 -27.45 -16.46 -28.35
N GLU A 12 -26.31 -17.00 -28.78
CA GLU A 12 -25.02 -16.67 -28.20
C GLU A 12 -24.87 -15.15 -28.19
N SER A 13 -24.59 -14.56 -27.02
CA SER A 13 -24.36 -13.13 -26.94
C SER A 13 -23.03 -12.79 -27.63
N TRP A 14 -22.87 -11.53 -28.02
CA TRP A 14 -21.57 -11.08 -28.55
C TRP A 14 -20.43 -11.34 -27.57
N VAL A 15 -20.68 -11.23 -26.25
CA VAL A 15 -19.69 -11.52 -25.20
C VAL A 15 -19.36 -13.01 -25.14
N ASP A 16 -20.37 -13.88 -25.14
CA ASP A 16 -20.17 -15.34 -25.11
C ASP A 16 -19.37 -15.81 -26.33
N ARG A 17 -19.69 -15.26 -27.52
CA ARG A 17 -18.94 -15.56 -28.75
C ARG A 17 -17.48 -15.20 -28.63
N ARG A 18 -17.16 -14.04 -28.05
CA ARG A 18 -15.79 -13.59 -27.84
C ARG A 18 -15.02 -14.47 -26.85
N ILE A 19 -15.69 -14.98 -25.81
CA ILE A 19 -15.09 -15.91 -24.84
C ILE A 19 -14.78 -17.24 -25.52
N ARG A 20 -15.75 -17.85 -26.21
CA ARG A 20 -15.55 -19.12 -26.92
C ARG A 20 -14.44 -19.03 -27.96
N GLU A 21 -14.44 -17.98 -28.78
CA GLU A 21 -13.37 -17.77 -29.76
C GLU A 21 -11.98 -17.63 -29.10
N ALA A 22 -11.88 -17.02 -27.91
CA ALA A 22 -10.63 -16.92 -27.16
C ALA A 22 -10.18 -18.27 -26.56
N GLU A 23 -11.12 -19.07 -26.06
CA GLU A 23 -10.88 -20.45 -25.62
C GLU A 23 -10.37 -21.33 -26.78
N GLU A 24 -11.03 -21.27 -27.95
CA GLU A 24 -10.64 -22.02 -29.16
C GLU A 24 -9.23 -21.65 -29.64
N ARG A 25 -8.81 -20.38 -29.45
CA ARG A 25 -7.44 -19.92 -29.73
C ARG A 25 -6.43 -20.27 -28.64
N GLY A 26 -6.87 -20.86 -27.53
CA GLY A 26 -6.01 -21.22 -26.41
C GLY A 26 -5.55 -20.04 -25.55
N GLU A 27 -6.18 -18.86 -25.68
CA GLU A 27 -5.81 -17.66 -24.89
C GLU A 27 -6.04 -17.86 -23.38
N LEU A 28 -6.88 -18.84 -23.01
CA LEU A 28 -7.17 -19.22 -21.62
C LEU A 28 -6.48 -20.53 -21.18
N ALA A 29 -5.59 -21.10 -22.00
CA ALA A 29 -4.97 -22.39 -21.72
C ALA A 29 -3.89 -22.35 -20.61
N ASP A 30 -3.20 -21.22 -20.44
CA ASP A 30 -2.09 -21.05 -19.48
C ASP A 30 -2.41 -19.97 -18.44
N LEU A 31 -3.59 -20.06 -17.82
CA LEU A 31 -3.93 -19.14 -16.74
C LEU A 31 -3.07 -19.44 -15.50
N PRO A 32 -2.49 -18.42 -14.82
CA PRO A 32 -1.61 -18.63 -13.67
C PRO A 32 -2.20 -19.48 -12.52
N GLY A 33 -3.53 -19.57 -12.44
CA GLY A 33 -4.28 -20.36 -11.45
C GLY A 33 -4.86 -21.68 -11.96
N ALA A 34 -4.69 -22.01 -13.25
CA ALA A 34 -5.27 -23.24 -13.82
C ALA A 34 -4.73 -24.49 -13.11
N GLY A 35 -5.64 -25.35 -12.65
CA GLY A 35 -5.31 -26.58 -11.93
C GLY A 35 -4.73 -26.39 -10.52
N LYS A 36 -4.58 -25.15 -10.03
CA LYS A 36 -4.06 -24.86 -8.68
C LYS A 36 -5.21 -24.73 -7.68
N PRO A 37 -5.00 -25.10 -6.40
CA PRO A 37 -5.98 -24.82 -5.35
C PRO A 37 -6.33 -23.33 -5.28
N LEU A 38 -7.59 -23.00 -4.97
CA LEU A 38 -7.99 -21.61 -4.76
C LEU A 38 -7.23 -21.04 -3.56
N ARG A 39 -6.61 -19.88 -3.75
CA ARG A 39 -5.88 -19.18 -2.69
C ARG A 39 -6.87 -18.60 -1.69
N GLY A 40 -6.54 -18.66 -0.40
CA GLY A 40 -7.35 -18.03 0.65
C GLY A 40 -8.61 -18.81 1.07
N LEU A 41 -8.85 -20.02 0.57
CA LEU A 41 -10.01 -20.87 0.94
C LEU A 41 -10.15 -21.12 2.45
N SER A 42 -9.03 -21.15 3.17
CA SER A 42 -8.99 -21.38 4.62
C SER A 42 -9.07 -20.09 5.45
N GLN A 43 -9.12 -18.92 4.81
CA GLN A 43 -9.20 -17.64 5.51
C GLN A 43 -10.66 -17.21 5.68
N PRO A 44 -10.97 -16.44 6.75
CA PRO A 44 -12.27 -15.78 6.86
C PRO A 44 -12.56 -14.95 5.61
N TYR A 45 -13.81 -14.95 5.17
CA TYR A 45 -14.24 -14.12 4.05
C TYR A 45 -14.08 -12.62 4.40
N ASP A 46 -13.32 -11.90 3.58
CA ASP A 46 -13.14 -10.45 3.64
C ASP A 46 -13.69 -9.86 2.34
N GLU A 47 -14.68 -8.96 2.39
CA GLU A 47 -15.25 -8.31 1.20
C GLU A 47 -14.19 -7.60 0.34
N LEU A 48 -13.08 -7.16 0.97
CA LEU A 48 -11.96 -6.47 0.31
C LEU A 48 -10.84 -7.41 -0.13
N TRP A 49 -11.02 -8.74 -0.08
CA TRP A 49 -9.98 -9.73 -0.41
C TRP A 49 -9.29 -9.46 -1.76
N TRP A 50 -10.08 -9.16 -2.79
CA TRP A 50 -9.59 -8.93 -4.16
C TRP A 50 -8.89 -7.58 -4.30
N VAL A 51 -9.32 -6.57 -3.54
CA VAL A 51 -8.67 -5.25 -3.49
C VAL A 51 -7.28 -5.41 -2.88
N ARG A 52 -7.18 -6.10 -1.74
CA ARG A 52 -5.89 -6.38 -1.08
C ARG A 52 -4.96 -7.20 -1.98
N GLU A 53 -5.47 -8.25 -2.64
CA GLU A 53 -4.67 -9.05 -3.56
C GLU A 53 -4.20 -8.22 -4.77
N LYS A 54 -5.06 -7.35 -5.31
CA LYS A 54 -4.69 -6.45 -6.39
C LYS A 54 -3.65 -5.43 -5.94
N MET A 55 -3.83 -4.79 -4.78
CA MET A 55 -2.85 -3.87 -4.22
C MET A 55 -1.49 -4.55 -4.04
N ALA A 56 -1.46 -5.75 -3.44
CA ALA A 56 -0.23 -6.51 -3.28
C ALA A 56 0.44 -6.87 -4.62
N ARG A 57 -0.35 -7.28 -5.62
CA ARG A 57 0.12 -7.62 -6.97
C ARG A 57 0.74 -6.44 -7.71
N GLU A 58 0.15 -5.26 -7.54
CA GLU A 58 0.60 -4.00 -8.16
C GLU A 58 1.63 -3.26 -7.29
N GLY A 59 2.05 -3.84 -6.14
CA GLY A 59 2.97 -3.19 -5.21
C GLY A 59 2.42 -1.92 -4.56
N LEU A 60 1.10 -1.77 -4.49
CA LEU A 60 0.41 -0.63 -3.89
C LEU A 60 0.26 -0.83 -2.39
N SER A 61 0.57 0.20 -1.62
CA SER A 61 0.26 0.30 -0.21
C SER A 61 -0.53 1.58 0.04
N TYR A 62 -1.54 1.50 0.90
CA TYR A 62 -2.26 2.66 1.39
C TYR A 62 -2.02 2.77 2.89
N LEU A 63 -1.38 3.86 3.29
CA LEU A 63 -1.18 4.20 4.69
C LEU A 63 -2.01 5.45 4.98
N PRO A 64 -2.97 5.39 5.93
CA PRO A 64 -3.71 6.57 6.37
C PRO A 64 -2.74 7.72 6.70
N PRO A 65 -3.10 8.99 6.42
CA PRO A 65 -2.20 10.13 6.62
C PRO A 65 -1.55 10.18 8.01
N THR A 66 -2.28 9.81 9.07
CA THR A 66 -1.71 9.78 10.42
C THR A 66 -0.62 8.72 10.59
N LEU A 67 -0.78 7.54 9.99
CA LEU A 67 0.24 6.50 10.01
C LEU A 67 1.42 6.82 9.09
N ALA A 68 1.17 7.49 7.96
CA ALA A 68 2.23 7.97 7.08
C ALA A 68 3.14 8.96 7.81
N LEU A 69 2.56 9.94 8.52
CA LEU A 69 3.33 10.90 9.31
C LEU A 69 4.10 10.25 10.47
N ARG A 70 3.55 9.19 11.09
CA ARG A 70 4.29 8.39 12.10
C ARG A 70 5.50 7.71 11.50
N LYS A 71 5.35 7.11 10.31
CA LYS A 71 6.46 6.49 9.59
C LYS A 71 7.51 7.51 9.17
N GLU A 72 7.10 8.68 8.68
CA GLU A 72 8.03 9.78 8.37
C GLU A 72 8.83 10.24 9.59
N ALA A 73 8.19 10.30 10.77
CA ALA A 73 8.87 10.66 12.02
C ALA A 73 9.88 9.60 12.47
N GLU A 74 9.56 8.31 12.30
CA GLU A 74 10.50 7.20 12.53
C GLU A 74 11.70 7.27 11.56
N ASP A 75 11.43 7.52 10.27
CA ASP A 75 12.47 7.60 9.23
C ASP A 75 13.39 8.81 9.43
N ALA A 76 12.83 9.96 9.81
CA ALA A 76 13.64 11.13 10.13
C ALA A 76 14.57 10.86 11.31
N ARG A 77 14.12 10.12 12.32
CA ARG A 77 14.95 9.76 13.47
C ARG A 77 16.07 8.79 13.09
N ALA A 78 15.80 7.81 12.23
CA ALA A 78 16.83 6.95 11.68
C ALA A 78 17.83 7.71 10.78
N ALA A 79 17.36 8.70 10.03
CA ALA A 79 18.21 9.55 9.19
C ALA A 79 19.12 10.47 10.03
N VAL A 80 18.66 10.95 11.19
CA VAL A 80 19.47 11.73 12.13
C VAL A 80 20.70 10.95 12.57
N ASP A 81 20.59 9.64 12.82
CA ASP A 81 21.73 8.80 13.20
C ASP A 81 22.81 8.74 12.10
N LEU A 82 22.43 8.92 10.84
CA LEU A 82 23.31 8.91 9.67
C LEU A 82 23.80 10.31 9.25
N ALA A 83 23.21 11.37 9.82
CA ALA A 83 23.54 12.74 9.47
C ALA A 83 25.01 13.06 9.74
N ARG A 84 25.60 13.86 8.86
CA ARG A 84 27.03 14.23 8.88
C ARG A 84 27.28 15.57 9.55
N SER A 85 26.23 16.36 9.78
CA SER A 85 26.34 17.69 10.36
C SER A 85 25.12 18.05 11.20
N GLU A 86 25.29 18.93 12.18
CA GLU A 86 24.16 19.44 12.96
C GLU A 86 23.11 20.16 12.11
N PRO A 87 23.45 21.03 11.13
CA PRO A 87 22.44 21.66 10.28
C PRO A 87 21.55 20.64 9.56
N GLU A 88 22.11 19.49 9.17
CA GLU A 88 21.35 18.39 8.56
C GLU A 88 20.38 17.75 9.55
N VAL A 89 20.83 17.47 10.79
CA VAL A 89 19.95 16.97 11.87
C VAL A 89 18.78 17.92 12.11
N ARG A 90 19.07 19.23 12.23
CA ARG A 90 18.04 20.25 12.45
C ARG A 90 17.03 20.28 11.30
N ALA A 91 17.52 20.29 10.05
CA ALA A 91 16.67 20.32 8.88
C ALA A 91 15.72 19.10 8.80
N LEU A 92 16.23 17.89 9.02
CA LEU A 92 15.44 16.65 9.01
C LEU A 92 14.29 16.69 10.02
N LEU A 93 14.58 17.13 11.25
CA LEU A 93 13.60 17.17 12.33
C LEU A 93 12.62 18.34 12.21
N ASP A 94 13.09 19.50 11.74
CA ASP A 94 12.23 20.67 11.54
C ASP A 94 11.20 20.43 10.43
N GLU A 95 11.57 19.75 9.35
CA GLU A 95 10.63 19.38 8.28
C GLU A 95 9.47 18.54 8.84
N VAL A 96 9.78 17.49 9.60
CA VAL A 96 8.75 16.64 10.20
C VAL A 96 7.96 17.39 11.27
N ASN A 97 8.62 18.26 12.06
CA ASN A 97 7.95 19.07 13.07
C ASN A 97 6.90 20.03 12.48
N VAL A 98 7.13 20.58 11.28
CA VAL A 98 6.12 21.38 10.57
C VAL A 98 4.88 20.52 10.30
N LYS A 99 5.06 19.32 9.76
CA LYS A 99 3.97 18.38 9.45
C LYS A 99 3.24 17.92 10.72
N ILE A 100 3.96 17.61 11.80
CA ILE A 100 3.36 17.24 13.10
C ILE A 100 2.51 18.38 13.65
N ARG A 101 3.03 19.62 13.65
CA ARG A 101 2.26 20.78 14.16
C ARG A 101 1.01 21.03 13.32
N GLU A 102 1.10 20.86 12.00
CA GLU A 102 -0.05 20.95 11.13
C GLU A 102 -1.11 19.88 11.44
N ALA A 103 -0.69 18.62 11.57
CA ALA A 103 -1.57 17.50 11.88
C ALA A 103 -2.20 17.61 13.28
N ILE A 104 -1.51 18.20 14.26
CA ILE A 104 -2.10 18.49 15.58
C ILE A 104 -3.18 19.58 15.47
N ARG A 105 -2.93 20.65 14.70
CA ARG A 105 -3.90 21.74 14.50
C ARG A 105 -5.11 21.29 13.67
N ARG A 106 -4.88 20.42 12.69
CA ARG A 106 -5.87 19.91 11.75
C ARG A 106 -5.67 18.39 11.62
N PRO A 107 -6.26 17.60 12.53
CA PRO A 107 -6.13 16.14 12.51
C PRO A 107 -6.62 15.57 11.18
N PRO A 108 -5.76 14.87 10.42
CA PRO A 108 -6.19 14.21 9.20
C PRO A 108 -6.91 12.90 9.51
N ASP A 109 -7.56 12.32 8.50
CA ASP A 109 -8.26 11.06 8.66
C ASP A 109 -7.31 9.92 9.09
N GLY A 110 -7.79 9.07 9.99
CA GLY A 110 -7.08 7.87 10.43
C GLY A 110 -7.09 7.68 11.95
N PRO A 111 -6.31 6.69 12.44
CA PRO A 111 -6.14 6.48 13.87
C PRO A 111 -5.47 7.69 14.54
N PRO A 112 -5.57 7.83 15.88
CA PRO A 112 -4.96 8.93 16.61
C PRO A 112 -3.47 9.10 16.27
N LEU A 113 -3.06 10.34 16.00
CA LEU A 113 -1.69 10.66 15.55
C LEU A 113 -0.63 10.22 16.56
N ASN A 114 -0.85 10.46 17.85
CA ASN A 114 0.06 10.09 18.94
C ASN A 114 1.53 10.51 18.71
N LEU A 115 1.74 11.70 18.13
CA LEU A 115 3.05 12.33 17.97
C LEU A 115 3.10 13.67 18.69
N ALA A 116 4.28 14.02 19.17
CA ALA A 116 4.63 15.37 19.60
C ALA A 116 5.81 15.87 18.74
N PRO A 117 5.92 17.18 18.47
CA PRO A 117 7.09 17.72 17.80
C PRO A 117 8.38 17.35 18.57
N PHE A 118 9.42 16.98 17.83
CA PHE A 118 10.76 16.73 18.34
C PHE A 118 11.35 18.00 18.97
N ASP A 119 12.00 17.82 20.12
CA ASP A 119 12.90 18.82 20.68
C ASP A 119 14.24 18.74 19.92
N VAL A 120 14.40 19.63 18.94
CA VAL A 120 15.53 19.61 18.02
C VAL A 120 16.86 19.80 18.75
N ASP A 121 16.91 20.66 19.78
CA ASP A 121 18.14 20.90 20.53
C ASP A 121 18.53 19.66 21.35
N ALA A 122 17.56 18.99 21.95
CA ALA A 122 17.79 17.72 22.64
C ALA A 122 18.26 16.61 21.70
N GLU A 123 17.69 16.50 20.50
CA GLU A 123 18.11 15.52 19.48
C GLU A 123 19.53 15.80 18.99
N VAL A 124 19.89 17.06 18.71
CA VAL A 124 21.25 17.46 18.31
C VAL A 124 22.26 17.11 19.40
N ALA A 125 21.93 17.37 20.68
CA ALA A 125 22.80 17.02 21.80
C ALA A 125 23.04 15.50 21.87
N ARG A 126 22.00 14.68 21.70
CA ARG A 126 22.13 13.22 21.67
C ARG A 126 22.94 12.73 20.46
N TRP A 127 22.70 13.29 19.28
CA TRP A 127 23.46 12.97 18.07
C TRP A 127 24.95 13.28 18.24
N ARG A 128 25.32 14.46 18.78
CA ARG A 128 26.73 14.79 19.06
C ARG A 128 27.37 13.82 20.04
N ALA A 129 26.70 13.53 21.15
CA ALA A 129 27.21 12.60 22.17
C ALA A 129 27.44 11.19 21.60
N ALA A 130 26.55 10.70 20.73
CA ALA A 130 26.71 9.41 20.08
C ALA A 130 27.94 9.34 19.16
N ARG A 131 28.32 10.47 18.52
CA ARG A 131 29.51 10.56 17.66
C ARG A 131 30.81 10.73 18.43
N GLU A 132 30.78 11.34 19.61
CA GLU A 132 31.97 11.47 20.47
C GLU A 132 32.30 10.14 21.20
N ALA A 133 31.30 9.27 21.38
CA ALA A 133 31.44 7.98 22.04
C ALA A 133 31.87 6.82 21.10
N GLY A 134 31.87 7.03 19.78
CA GLY A 134 32.25 6.03 18.76
C GLY A 134 33.57 6.37 18.08
#